data_AF-A0A6C0LK93-F1
#
_entry.id   AF-A0A6C0LK93-F1
#
_cell.length_a   1.000
_cell.length_b   1.000
_cell.length_c   1.000
_cell.angle_alpha   90.00
_cell.angle_beta   90.00
_cell.angle_gamma   90.00
#
_symmetry.space_group_name_H-M   'P 1'
#
loop_
_entity.id
_entity.type
_entity.pdbx_description
1 polymer ?
#
loop_
_entity_poly.entity_id
_entity_poly.type
_entity_poly.pdbx_seq_one_letter_code
_entity_poly.pdbx_strand_id
1 'polypeptide(L)'
;WPNILTVVITFLTLIMIFKIVGVNFTPVQDKHIEKVVTIESFDTDPSQDVIAENHHHNPKPLHDTCTTHSARACKTSSFCVLLDGEKCVGGDKHGPTYLTQDGDKVDFNYYHHKNTCHGMCINK
;
A
#
# COMPACT_ATOMS: atom_id res chain seq x y z
N TRP A 1 -48.00 38.39 11.30
CA TRP A 1 -47.88 37.01 10.78
C TRP A 1 -47.79 36.83 9.27
N PRO A 2 -48.05 37.81 8.36
CA PRO A 2 -47.75 37.61 6.93
C PRO A 2 -46.23 37.63 6.64
N ASN A 3 -45.45 38.37 7.43
CA ASN A 3 -44.01 38.55 7.22
C ASN A 3 -43.17 37.28 7.43
N ILE A 4 -43.59 36.37 8.31
CA ILE A 4 -42.84 35.12 8.52
C ILE A 4 -43.02 34.18 7.32
N LEU A 5 -44.24 34.13 6.77
CA LEU A 5 -44.56 33.29 5.63
C LEU A 5 -43.87 33.80 4.36
N THR A 6 -43.83 35.12 4.16
CA THR A 6 -43.11 35.72 3.03
C THR A 6 -41.61 35.47 3.12
N VAL A 7 -41.00 35.58 4.31
CA VAL A 7 -39.56 35.31 4.50
C VAL A 7 -39.22 33.84 4.23
N VAL A 8 -40.06 32.90 4.64
CA VAL A 8 -39.80 31.47 4.36
C VAL A 8 -39.87 31.19 2.86
N ILE A 9 -40.86 31.75 2.17
CA ILE A 9 -41.03 31.57 0.72
C ILE A 9 -39.84 32.17 -0.04
N THR A 10 -39.36 33.36 0.34
CA THR A 10 -38.20 33.99 -0.32
C THR A 10 -36.92 33.18 -0.15
N PHE A 11 -36.69 32.54 1.01
CA PHE A 11 -35.52 31.68 1.21
C PHE A 11 -35.59 30.40 0.35
N LEU A 12 -36.77 29.79 0.22
CA LEU A 12 -36.95 28.56 -0.58
C LEU A 12 -36.73 28.81 -2.08
N THR A 13 -37.21 29.94 -2.62
CA THR A 13 -36.99 30.27 -4.04
C THR A 13 -35.51 30.56 -4.34
N LEU A 14 -34.80 31.17 -3.40
CA LEU A 14 -33.38 31.49 -3.53
C LEU A 14 -32.50 30.23 -3.59
N ILE A 15 -32.82 29.21 -2.77
CA ILE A 15 -32.14 27.91 -2.79
C ILE A 15 -32.34 27.17 -4.12
N MET A 16 -33.55 27.24 -4.71
CA MET A 16 -33.80 26.64 -6.04
C MET A 16 -32.97 27.30 -7.15
N ILE A 17 -32.83 28.63 -7.12
CA ILE A 17 -32.00 29.37 -8.09
C ILE A 17 -30.54 28.94 -7.97
N PHE A 18 -30.01 28.77 -6.75
CA PHE A 18 -28.65 28.29 -6.54
C PHE A 18 -28.41 26.89 -7.13
N LYS A 19 -29.41 26.01 -7.13
CA LYS A 19 -29.32 24.68 -7.80
C LYS A 19 -29.24 24.79 -9.32
N ILE A 20 -29.98 25.71 -9.93
CA ILE A 20 -29.98 25.92 -11.39
C ILE A 20 -28.65 26.53 -11.88
N VAL A 21 -28.07 27.44 -11.09
CA VAL A 21 -26.78 28.09 -11.41
C VAL A 21 -25.58 27.16 -11.14
N GLY A 22 -25.81 25.93 -10.66
CA GLY A 22 -24.75 24.97 -10.37
C GLY A 22 -23.95 25.31 -9.11
N VAL A 23 -24.46 26.19 -8.25
CA VAL A 23 -23.87 26.54 -6.95
C VAL A 23 -24.16 25.38 -5.99
N ASN A 24 -23.25 24.41 -6.00
CA ASN A 24 -23.30 23.27 -5.11
C ASN A 24 -22.73 23.66 -3.73
N PHE A 25 -23.63 23.98 -2.78
CA PHE A 25 -23.29 24.08 -1.35
C PHE A 25 -23.14 22.71 -0.67
N THR A 26 -23.05 21.63 -1.45
CA THR A 26 -22.44 20.40 -0.94
C THR A 26 -20.98 20.72 -0.75
N PRO A 27 -20.45 20.75 0.48
CA PRO A 27 -19.01 20.84 0.66
C PRO A 27 -18.43 19.65 -0.09
N VAL A 28 -17.68 19.91 -1.15
CA VAL A 28 -16.72 18.93 -1.63
C VAL A 28 -15.78 18.78 -0.44
N GLN A 29 -15.90 17.67 0.29
CA GLN A 29 -14.85 17.29 1.23
C GLN A 29 -13.65 16.95 0.36
N ASP A 30 -12.96 17.99 -0.13
CA ASP A 30 -11.61 17.91 -0.58
C ASP A 30 -10.80 17.55 0.67
N LYS A 31 -10.80 16.25 0.99
CA LYS A 31 -9.70 15.64 1.72
C LYS A 31 -8.49 15.91 0.86
N HIS A 32 -7.86 17.07 1.09
CA HIS A 32 -6.44 17.19 0.86
C HIS A 32 -5.84 16.02 1.63
N ILE A 33 -5.31 15.07 0.87
CA ILE A 33 -4.61 13.92 1.41
C ILE A 33 -3.31 14.50 1.93
N GLU A 34 -3.35 14.94 3.18
CA GLU A 34 -2.17 15.27 3.96
C GLU A 34 -1.38 13.97 4.10
N LYS A 35 -0.33 13.84 3.30
CA LYS A 35 0.66 12.77 3.38
C LYS A 35 0.05 11.39 3.09
N VAL A 36 0.37 10.85 1.90
CA VAL A 36 0.33 9.41 1.67
C VAL A 36 1.36 8.78 2.60
N VAL A 37 0.98 8.59 3.87
CA VAL A 37 1.41 7.44 4.65
C VAL A 37 0.59 6.33 4.04
N THR A 38 1.23 5.45 3.29
CA THR A 38 0.60 4.29 2.64
C THR A 38 -0.21 3.56 3.70
N ILE A 39 -1.52 3.80 3.69
CA ILE A 39 -2.47 3.13 4.56
C ILE A 39 -2.57 1.72 3.98
N GLU A 40 -1.89 0.80 4.63
CA GLU A 40 -2.11 -0.64 4.56
C GLU A 40 -3.56 -0.93 4.99
N SER A 41 -4.52 -0.65 4.11
CA SER A 41 -5.88 -1.21 4.19
C SER A 41 -6.64 -0.86 2.93
N PHE A 42 -6.88 -1.83 2.05
CA PHE A 42 -8.22 -2.24 1.64
C PHE A 42 -8.10 -3.45 0.70
N ASP A 43 -8.93 -4.45 0.97
CA ASP A 43 -9.09 -5.73 0.27
C ASP A 43 -9.15 -5.62 -1.26
N THR A 44 -7.99 -5.61 -1.90
CA THR A 44 -7.83 -6.05 -3.27
C THR A 44 -6.44 -6.63 -3.27
N ASP A 45 -6.31 -7.96 -3.40
CA ASP A 45 -5.04 -8.65 -3.57
C ASP A 45 -4.23 -7.88 -4.62
N PRO A 46 -3.31 -6.97 -4.23
CA PRO A 46 -2.61 -6.19 -5.21
C PRO A 46 -1.64 -7.21 -5.75
N SER A 47 -1.93 -7.72 -6.94
CA SER A 47 -1.12 -8.70 -7.64
C SER A 47 0.33 -8.33 -7.37
N GLN A 48 1.03 -9.16 -6.60
CA GLN A 48 2.35 -8.86 -6.03
C GLN A 48 3.35 -8.41 -7.11
N ASP A 49 3.01 -8.70 -8.37
CA ASP A 49 3.63 -8.28 -9.60
C ASP A 49 3.71 -6.74 -9.77
N VAL A 50 2.75 -5.94 -9.29
CA VAL A 50 2.78 -4.46 -9.43
C VAL A 50 3.83 -3.82 -8.52
N ILE A 51 4.10 -4.43 -7.36
CA ILE A 51 5.17 -4.00 -6.45
C ILE A 51 6.53 -4.37 -7.06
N ALA A 52 6.64 -5.55 -7.67
CA ALA A 52 7.85 -5.95 -8.39
C ALA A 52 8.17 -4.97 -9.55
N GLU A 53 7.19 -4.64 -10.38
CA GLU A 53 7.35 -3.76 -11.56
C GLU A 53 7.89 -2.37 -11.19
N ASN A 54 7.39 -1.78 -10.10
CA ASN A 54 7.78 -0.44 -9.65
C ASN A 54 9.14 -0.41 -8.94
N HIS A 55 9.60 -1.54 -8.41
CA HIS A 55 10.80 -1.60 -7.57
C HIS A 55 11.99 -2.34 -8.20
N HIS A 56 11.85 -2.92 -9.40
CA HIS A 56 12.96 -3.55 -10.15
C HIS A 56 14.18 -2.64 -10.32
N HIS A 57 14.00 -1.32 -10.36
CA HIS A 57 15.09 -0.36 -10.56
C HIS A 57 15.78 0.09 -9.26
N ASN A 58 15.18 -0.14 -8.08
CA ASN A 58 15.70 0.34 -6.80
C ASN A 58 15.60 -0.76 -5.72
N PRO A 59 16.68 -1.53 -5.49
CA PRO A 59 16.67 -2.65 -4.54
C PRO A 59 16.51 -2.23 -3.06
N LYS A 60 16.89 -1.00 -2.72
CA LYS A 60 16.79 -0.46 -1.35
C LYS A 60 15.34 -0.27 -0.84
N PRO A 61 14.48 0.51 -1.51
CA PRO A 61 13.08 0.65 -1.07
C PRO A 61 12.30 -0.67 -1.12
N LEU A 62 12.66 -1.58 -2.02
CA LEU A 62 12.10 -2.93 -2.04
C LEU A 62 12.44 -3.70 -0.76
N HIS A 63 13.72 -3.66 -0.36
CA HIS A 63 14.17 -4.29 0.87
C HIS A 63 13.50 -3.69 2.10
N ASP A 64 13.42 -2.36 2.20
CA ASP A 64 12.78 -1.67 3.33
C ASP A 64 11.29 -2.11 3.47
N THR A 65 10.60 -2.25 2.33
CA THR A 65 9.22 -2.76 2.30
C THR A 65 9.16 -4.21 2.79
N CYS A 66 10.03 -5.08 2.27
CA CYS A 66 10.09 -6.49 2.68
C CYS A 66 10.44 -6.69 4.15
N THR A 67 11.34 -5.88 4.71
CA THR A 67 11.72 -5.97 6.14
C THR A 67 10.58 -5.61 7.09
N THR A 68 9.57 -4.89 6.62
CA THR A 68 8.38 -4.53 7.39
C THR A 68 7.34 -5.67 7.44
N HIS A 69 7.40 -6.62 6.50
CA HIS A 69 6.44 -7.72 6.42
C HIS A 69 6.76 -8.86 7.40
N SER A 70 5.71 -9.55 7.87
CA SER A 70 5.86 -10.76 8.68
C SER A 70 6.46 -11.92 7.86
N ALA A 71 7.12 -12.87 8.53
CA ALA A 71 7.72 -14.05 7.88
C ALA A 71 6.73 -14.84 7.01
N ARG A 72 5.44 -14.88 7.41
CA ARG A 72 4.38 -15.52 6.64
C ARG A 72 4.10 -14.79 5.32
N ALA A 73 3.93 -13.47 5.39
CA ALA A 73 3.69 -12.63 4.21
C ALA A 73 4.91 -12.62 3.28
N CYS A 74 6.11 -12.61 3.85
CA CYS A 74 7.36 -12.70 3.11
C CYS A 74 7.47 -13.98 2.29
N LYS A 75 7.17 -15.13 2.91
CA LYS A 75 7.22 -16.44 2.27
C LYS A 75 6.25 -16.54 1.09
N THR A 76 5.11 -15.86 1.16
CA THR A 76 4.10 -15.84 0.08
C THR A 76 4.34 -14.78 -0.99
N SER A 77 5.27 -13.85 -0.78
CA SER A 77 5.51 -12.73 -1.69
C SER A 77 6.35 -13.13 -2.92
N SER A 78 6.14 -12.44 -4.04
CA SER A 78 6.88 -12.61 -5.29
C SER A 78 8.17 -11.79 -5.35
N PHE A 79 8.26 -10.74 -4.54
CA PHE A 79 9.34 -9.74 -4.55
C PHE A 79 10.14 -9.70 -3.23
N CYS A 80 9.79 -10.59 -2.28
CA CYS A 80 10.54 -10.79 -1.05
C CYS A 80 10.98 -12.25 -0.92
N VAL A 81 12.11 -12.45 -0.25
CA VAL A 81 12.62 -13.76 0.14
C VAL A 81 12.85 -13.80 1.64
N LEU A 82 12.51 -14.93 2.26
CA LEU A 82 12.70 -15.16 3.68
C LEU A 82 13.97 -15.99 3.90
N LEU A 83 15.03 -15.36 4.40
CA LEU A 83 16.31 -15.99 4.74
C LEU A 83 16.22 -16.69 6.09
N ASP A 84 16.67 -17.95 6.14
CA ASP A 84 16.75 -18.82 7.33
C ASP A 84 15.45 -18.90 8.18
N GLY A 85 14.31 -18.53 7.60
CA GLY A 85 13.01 -18.50 8.27
C GLY A 85 12.75 -17.26 9.14
N GLU A 86 13.72 -16.35 9.29
CA GLU A 86 13.61 -15.19 10.18
C GLU A 86 13.68 -13.85 9.45
N LYS A 87 14.62 -13.68 8.51
CA LYS A 87 14.90 -12.38 7.90
C LYS A 87 14.20 -12.23 6.56
N CYS A 88 13.23 -11.32 6.45
CA CYS A 88 12.63 -10.98 5.18
C CYS A 88 13.43 -9.88 4.47
N VAL A 89 13.83 -10.12 3.23
CA VAL A 89 14.59 -9.17 2.41
C VAL A 89 14.01 -9.09 1.00
N GLY A 90 14.27 -7.99 0.29
CA GLY A 90 13.91 -7.84 -1.12
C GLY A 90 14.69 -8.84 -2.00
N GLY A 91 13.97 -9.60 -2.82
CA GLY A 91 14.55 -10.68 -3.61
C GLY A 91 13.59 -11.31 -4.61
N ASP A 92 14.14 -12.07 -5.54
CA ASP A 92 13.38 -12.80 -6.55
C ASP A 92 13.73 -14.30 -6.54
N LYS A 93 13.27 -15.02 -7.57
CA LYS A 93 13.51 -16.47 -7.76
C LYS A 93 15.00 -16.86 -7.81
N HIS A 94 15.89 -15.92 -8.09
CA HIS A 94 17.33 -16.10 -8.15
C HIS A 94 18.01 -15.82 -6.80
N GLY A 95 17.27 -15.31 -5.81
CA GLY A 95 17.75 -15.04 -4.47
C GLY A 95 17.56 -13.57 -4.04
N PRO A 96 18.16 -13.18 -2.91
CA PRO A 96 18.05 -11.81 -2.39
C PRO A 96 18.77 -10.80 -3.31
N THR A 97 18.06 -9.76 -3.73
CA THR A 97 18.59 -8.67 -4.56
C THR A 97 19.31 -7.62 -3.70
N TYR A 98 18.93 -7.51 -2.43
CA TYR A 98 19.56 -6.63 -1.46
C TYR A 98 19.75 -7.38 -0.15
N LEU A 99 21.01 -7.61 0.19
CA LEU A 99 21.40 -8.52 1.26
C LEU A 99 21.18 -7.85 2.64
N THR A 100 21.43 -6.55 2.83
CA THR A 100 21.13 -5.79 4.08
C THR A 100 20.87 -4.31 3.80
N GLN A 101 20.34 -3.55 4.78
CA GLN A 101 20.23 -2.08 4.79
C GLN A 101 21.51 -1.32 4.37
N ASP A 102 22.68 -1.94 4.50
CA ASP A 102 23.99 -1.35 4.19
C ASP A 102 24.69 -2.01 2.98
N GLY A 103 24.07 -3.01 2.34
CA GLY A 103 24.62 -3.73 1.19
C GLY A 103 25.63 -4.85 1.52
N ASP A 104 25.77 -5.21 2.80
CA ASP A 104 26.64 -6.30 3.25
C ASP A 104 26.09 -7.68 2.86
N LYS A 105 26.99 -8.63 2.62
CA LYS A 105 26.61 -10.04 2.39
C LYS A 105 26.05 -10.64 3.68
N VAL A 106 24.78 -11.01 3.66
CA VAL A 106 24.19 -11.88 4.69
C VAL A 106 24.59 -13.30 4.40
N ASP A 107 25.13 -13.97 5.40
CA ASP A 107 25.32 -15.42 5.39
C ASP A 107 23.98 -16.08 5.71
N PHE A 108 23.48 -16.89 4.78
CA PHE A 108 22.22 -17.62 4.91
C PHE A 108 22.38 -19.04 4.35
N ASN A 109 21.73 -20.02 4.99
CA ASN A 109 21.82 -21.43 4.59
C ASN A 109 20.72 -21.82 3.59
N TYR A 110 19.56 -21.20 3.74
CA TYR A 110 18.42 -21.41 2.86
C TYR A 110 17.54 -20.15 2.81
N TYR A 111 16.73 -20.05 1.76
CA TYR A 111 15.75 -18.99 1.62
C TYR A 111 14.43 -19.53 1.08
N HIS A 112 13.34 -18.85 1.40
CA HIS A 112 12.02 -19.14 0.85
C HIS A 112 11.54 -18.05 -0.09
N HIS A 113 10.98 -18.46 -1.23
CA HIS A 113 10.35 -17.60 -2.22
C HIS A 113 9.06 -18.26 -2.71
N LYS A 114 7.92 -17.56 -2.69
CA LYS A 114 6.60 -18.09 -3.10
C LYS A 114 6.29 -19.50 -2.54
N ASN A 115 6.45 -19.69 -1.24
CA ASN A 115 6.34 -20.97 -0.52
C ASN A 115 7.32 -22.08 -0.95
N THR A 116 8.20 -21.81 -1.91
CA THR A 116 9.26 -22.72 -2.34
C THR A 116 10.49 -22.47 -1.50
N CYS A 117 11.17 -23.52 -1.10
CA CYS A 117 12.42 -23.42 -0.35
C CYS A 117 13.60 -23.73 -1.25
N HIS A 118 14.63 -22.89 -1.18
CA HIS A 118 15.84 -22.98 -1.98
C HIS A 118 17.06 -23.03 -1.04
N GLY A 119 17.96 -23.97 -1.26
CA GLY A 119 19.13 -24.22 -0.41
C GLY A 119 18.96 -25.43 0.51
N MET A 120 19.60 -25.41 1.68
CA MET A 120 19.58 -26.53 2.65
C MET A 120 18.37 -26.46 3.58
N CYS A 121 17.19 -26.59 3.00
CA CYS A 121 15.93 -26.57 3.75
C CYS A 121 15.78 -27.87 4.56
N ILE A 122 16.01 -27.80 5.86
CA ILE A 122 15.81 -28.95 6.75
C ILE A 122 14.30 -29.10 6.97
N ASN A 123 13.65 -29.99 6.22
CA ASN A 123 12.26 -30.35 6.46
C ASN A 123 12.18 -31.01 7.84
N LYS A 124 11.62 -30.29 8.82
CA LYS A 124 11.28 -30.83 10.13
C LYS A 124 9.84 -31.31 10.15
#